data_AF-A0A1U8P6Z1-F1
#
_entry.id   AF-A0A1U8P6Z1-F1
#
_cell.length_a   1.000
_cell.length_b   1.000
_cell.length_c   1.000
_cell.angle_alpha   90.00
_cell.angle_beta   90.00
_cell.angle_gamma   90.00
#
_symmetry.space_group_name_H-M   'P 1'
#
loop_
_entity.id
_entity.type
_entity.pdbx_description
1 polymer ?
#
loop_
_entity_poly.entity_id
_entity_poly.type
_entity_poly.pdbx_seq_one_letter_code
_entity_poly.pdbx_strand_id
1 'polypeptide(L)'
;MRLVSVQKCFSFVFQKDSKIGSIMAQSSGSNTGKKLIRIDVSSDSVCPWCFVGKRNLDKAIAQSKDQFDFEIKWRPLFLEPSAPKEGVSKREYYEKKFGSRTQVLLARITEIFRNVGLEYDMSGLTGNTLDSHRLIYFAGKQGLDKQHALVEELYLGYFTQGKYIGDREFLLESARKVGVEGAAEFLENPNKGVKEVNEDLQKYSANISGVPNYVINGKQQLSGGQPPEVFLRAFHVAAK
;
A
#
# COMPACT_ATOMS: atom_id res chain seq x y z
N MET A 1 -30.22 60.58 19.05
CA MET A 1 -28.93 60.93 19.69
C MET A 1 -27.90 61.08 18.57
N ARG A 2 -27.49 62.34 18.29
CA ARG A 2 -26.33 62.88 17.52
C ARG A 2 -25.79 62.08 16.30
N LEU A 3 -25.84 62.59 15.05
CA LEU A 3 -24.85 63.50 14.39
C LEU A 3 -23.39 63.03 14.63
N VAL A 4 -22.51 62.80 13.64
CA VAL A 4 -21.93 63.75 12.66
C VAL A 4 -21.15 62.99 11.55
N SER A 5 -21.13 63.57 10.34
CA SER A 5 -20.08 63.60 9.28
C SER A 5 -18.65 63.11 9.67
N VAL A 6 -17.76 62.63 8.79
CA VAL A 6 -16.96 63.47 7.89
C VAL A 6 -16.16 62.61 6.88
N GLN A 7 -16.29 63.03 5.64
CA GLN A 7 -15.51 62.76 4.43
C GLN A 7 -14.08 63.35 4.53
N LYS A 8 -13.04 62.64 4.09
CA LYS A 8 -11.80 63.30 3.61
C LYS A 8 -11.04 62.41 2.63
N CYS A 9 -11.08 62.83 1.36
CA CYS A 9 -10.03 62.62 0.38
C CYS A 9 -8.71 63.18 0.92
N PHE A 10 -7.59 62.50 0.64
CA PHE A 10 -6.33 63.17 0.29
C PHE A 10 -5.58 62.32 -0.73
N SER A 11 -5.38 62.91 -1.89
CA SER A 11 -4.46 62.47 -2.95
C SER A 11 -3.01 62.78 -2.57
N PHE A 12 -2.07 62.47 -3.48
CA PHE A 12 -0.66 62.93 -3.53
C PHE A 12 0.28 62.14 -2.56
N VAL A 13 1.44 61.60 -2.92
CA VAL A 13 2.40 61.81 -4.03
C VAL A 13 3.25 60.54 -4.23
N PHE A 14 3.55 60.26 -5.50
CA PHE A 14 4.66 59.43 -5.96
C PHE A 14 5.99 60.13 -5.62
N GLN A 15 6.85 59.55 -4.78
CA GLN A 15 8.24 59.98 -4.74
C GLN A 15 9.21 58.80 -4.64
N LYS A 16 10.22 58.94 -5.48
CA LYS A 16 11.24 57.97 -5.89
C LYS A 16 12.38 57.88 -4.87
N ASP A 17 13.11 56.77 -5.04
CA ASP A 17 14.51 56.52 -4.72
C ASP A 17 14.91 56.27 -3.26
N SER A 18 15.34 55.04 -2.98
CA SER A 18 16.73 54.80 -2.52
C SER A 18 17.07 53.31 -2.53
N LYS A 19 18.22 52.99 -3.12
CA LYS A 19 18.93 51.70 -3.04
C LYS A 19 19.13 51.30 -1.57
N ILE A 20 19.16 49.99 -1.29
CA ILE A 20 20.12 49.27 -0.42
C ILE A 20 19.67 47.80 -0.28
N GLY A 21 20.62 46.87 -0.41
CA GLY A 21 20.55 45.60 0.32
C GLY A 21 20.09 44.38 -0.46
N SER A 22 21.03 43.74 -1.16
CA SER A 22 20.97 42.32 -1.48
C SER A 22 20.78 41.52 -0.18
N ILE A 23 19.65 40.83 -0.05
CA ILE A 23 19.53 39.68 0.85
C ILE A 23 19.10 38.52 -0.05
N MET A 24 20.12 37.83 -0.57
CA MET A 24 19.98 36.47 -1.05
C MET A 24 19.40 35.64 0.09
N ALA A 25 18.10 35.35 0.03
CA ALA A 25 17.54 34.24 0.78
C ALA A 25 18.22 32.98 0.26
N GLN A 26 19.20 32.49 1.00
CA GLN A 26 19.76 31.18 0.78
C GLN A 26 18.63 30.18 0.96
N SER A 27 18.09 29.68 -0.16
CA SER A 27 17.30 28.48 -0.17
C SER A 27 18.19 27.37 0.36
N SER A 28 17.97 26.96 1.61
CA SER A 28 18.52 25.74 2.18
C SER A 28 17.91 24.57 1.41
N GLY A 29 18.47 24.28 0.23
CA GLY A 29 18.21 23.05 -0.47
C GLY A 29 18.77 21.94 0.41
N SER A 30 17.90 21.26 1.16
CA SER A 30 18.26 20.01 1.79
C SER A 30 18.46 19.01 0.65
N ASN A 31 19.68 18.95 0.12
CA ASN A 31 20.11 17.83 -0.70
C ASN A 31 20.28 16.65 0.25
N THR A 32 19.17 16.07 0.71
CA THR A 32 19.22 14.83 1.48
C THR A 32 19.58 13.75 0.46
N GLY A 33 20.88 13.48 0.31
CA GLY A 33 21.42 12.37 -0.48
C GLY A 33 21.06 11.01 0.13
N LYS A 34 19.78 10.81 0.42
CA LYS A 34 19.22 9.56 0.90
C LYS A 34 19.41 8.53 -0.19
N LYS A 35 19.76 7.31 0.22
CA LYS A 35 19.91 6.21 -0.71
C LYS A 35 18.53 5.66 -1.03
N LEU A 36 18.25 5.49 -2.31
CA LEU A 36 17.01 4.90 -2.77
C LEU A 36 17.04 3.37 -2.62
N ILE A 37 16.05 2.82 -1.94
CA ILE A 37 15.83 1.39 -1.76
C ILE A 37 14.59 0.98 -2.56
N ARG A 38 14.80 0.12 -3.55
CA ARG A 38 13.72 -0.46 -4.36
C ARG A 38 13.30 -1.80 -3.78
N ILE A 39 12.01 -2.02 -3.61
CA ILE A 39 11.46 -3.24 -3.03
C ILE A 39 10.32 -3.75 -3.92
N ASP A 40 10.52 -4.90 -4.55
CA ASP A 40 9.43 -5.66 -5.13
C ASP A 40 8.83 -6.58 -4.05
N VAL A 41 7.53 -6.49 -3.82
CA VAL A 41 6.80 -7.27 -2.80
C VAL A 41 5.80 -8.20 -3.49
N SER A 42 6.13 -9.48 -3.58
CA SER A 42 5.19 -10.49 -4.06
C SER A 42 4.21 -10.88 -2.95
N SER A 43 2.93 -10.77 -3.25
CA SER A 43 1.87 -10.79 -2.26
C SER A 43 0.55 -11.32 -2.81
N ASP A 44 -0.31 -11.83 -1.93
CA ASP A 44 -1.72 -12.08 -2.23
C ASP A 44 -2.63 -11.28 -1.30
N SER A 45 -3.75 -10.77 -1.82
CA SER A 45 -4.68 -9.89 -1.08
C SER A 45 -5.44 -10.62 0.03
N VAL A 46 -5.45 -11.96 0.01
CA VAL A 46 -6.08 -12.82 1.03
C VAL A 46 -5.09 -13.50 1.98
N CYS A 47 -3.79 -13.18 1.89
CA CYS A 47 -2.77 -13.77 2.76
C CYS A 47 -2.58 -12.95 4.06
N PRO A 48 -2.91 -13.50 5.25
CA PRO A 48 -2.81 -12.76 6.52
C PRO A 48 -1.37 -12.33 6.84
N TRP A 49 -0.38 -13.15 6.48
CA TRP A 49 1.03 -12.84 6.66
C TRP A 49 1.51 -11.70 5.77
N CYS A 50 0.87 -11.49 4.60
CA CYS A 50 1.21 -10.38 3.72
C CYS A 50 0.80 -9.04 4.36
N PHE A 51 -0.36 -8.99 5.03
CA PHE A 51 -0.78 -7.79 5.71
C PHE A 51 0.11 -7.45 6.90
N VAL A 52 0.41 -8.44 7.76
CA VAL A 52 1.35 -8.24 8.88
C VAL A 52 2.73 -7.84 8.38
N GLY A 53 3.21 -8.47 7.30
CA GLY A 53 4.46 -8.13 6.62
C GLY A 53 4.48 -6.69 6.12
N LYS A 54 3.39 -6.22 5.50
CA LYS A 54 3.22 -4.81 5.11
C LYS A 54 3.37 -3.88 6.31
N ARG A 55 2.62 -4.11 7.38
CA ARG A 55 2.67 -3.25 8.58
C ARG A 55 4.06 -3.21 9.21
N ASN A 56 4.80 -4.32 9.18
CA ASN A 56 6.17 -4.36 9.65
C ASN A 56 7.15 -3.63 8.72
N LEU A 57 6.97 -3.75 7.40
CA LEU A 57 7.72 -3.00 6.40
C LEU A 57 7.50 -1.49 6.58
N ASP A 58 6.26 -1.05 6.75
CA ASP A 58 5.90 0.36 6.93
C ASP A 58 6.51 0.94 8.22
N LYS A 59 6.52 0.16 9.31
CA LYS A 59 7.21 0.53 10.56
C LYS A 59 8.71 0.73 10.32
N ALA A 60 9.36 -0.16 9.58
CA ALA A 60 10.79 -0.05 9.27
C ALA A 60 11.10 1.17 8.38
N ILE A 61 10.25 1.43 7.38
CA ILE A 61 10.35 2.62 6.52
C ILE A 61 10.22 3.89 7.35
N ALA A 62 9.21 3.99 8.21
CA ALA A 62 8.99 5.15 9.06
C ALA A 62 10.19 5.42 10.00
N GLN A 63 10.79 4.36 10.56
CA GLN A 63 11.96 4.45 11.43
C GLN A 63 13.25 4.86 10.70
N SER A 64 13.31 4.70 9.37
CA SER A 64 14.51 4.96 8.57
C SER A 64 14.32 6.05 7.50
N LYS A 65 13.20 6.78 7.56
CA LYS A 65 12.81 7.80 6.58
C LYS A 65 13.82 8.93 6.40
N ASP A 66 14.66 9.21 7.41
CA ASP A 66 15.67 10.27 7.33
C ASP A 66 16.94 9.80 6.61
N GLN A 67 17.08 8.49 6.38
CA GLN A 67 18.27 7.85 5.80
C GLN A 67 18.02 7.35 4.37
N PHE A 68 16.81 6.87 4.08
CA PHE A 68 16.47 6.20 2.82
C PHE A 68 15.21 6.77 2.20
N ASP A 69 15.19 6.74 0.87
CA ASP A 69 13.96 6.86 0.08
C ASP A 69 13.54 5.48 -0.40
N PHE A 70 12.24 5.29 -0.65
CA PHE A 70 11.69 3.98 -0.99
C PHE A 70 10.85 4.01 -2.26
N GLU A 71 11.08 3.05 -3.13
CA GLU A 71 10.19 2.70 -4.24
C GLU A 71 9.68 1.28 -4.00
N ILE A 72 8.39 1.14 -3.68
CA ILE A 72 7.78 -0.16 -3.37
C ILE A 72 6.83 -0.52 -4.50
N LYS A 73 7.00 -1.73 -5.05
CA LYS A 73 6.13 -2.27 -6.10
C LYS A 73 5.50 -3.57 -5.64
N TRP A 74 4.17 -3.60 -5.63
CA TRP A 74 3.42 -4.79 -5.26
C TRP A 74 3.23 -5.69 -6.48
N ARG A 75 3.61 -6.96 -6.35
CA ARG A 75 3.59 -7.97 -7.40
C ARG A 75 2.56 -9.06 -7.06
N PRO A 76 1.79 -9.51 -8.05
CA PRO A 76 0.77 -10.51 -7.81
C PRO A 76 1.39 -11.87 -7.51
N LEU A 77 0.82 -12.56 -6.53
CA LEU A 77 0.93 -13.99 -6.34
C LEU A 77 -0.45 -14.52 -5.95
N PHE A 78 -0.83 -15.67 -6.50
CA PHE A 78 -2.13 -16.28 -6.25
C PHE A 78 -1.96 -17.52 -5.37
N LEU A 79 -2.49 -17.49 -4.15
CA LEU A 79 -2.51 -18.64 -3.24
C LEU A 79 -3.53 -19.69 -3.68
N GLU A 80 -4.62 -19.26 -4.31
CA GLU A 80 -5.66 -20.13 -4.85
C GLU A 80 -6.20 -19.57 -6.17
N PRO A 81 -5.48 -19.73 -7.30
CA PRO A 81 -5.91 -19.22 -8.60
C PRO A 81 -7.27 -19.78 -9.04
N SER A 82 -7.62 -20.98 -8.56
CA SER A 82 -8.85 -21.70 -8.91
C SER A 82 -10.06 -21.32 -8.06
N ALA A 83 -9.90 -20.41 -7.09
CA ALA A 83 -10.99 -20.04 -6.20
C ALA A 83 -12.19 -19.45 -6.98
N PRO A 84 -13.43 -19.75 -6.55
CA PRO A 84 -14.64 -19.23 -7.19
C PRO A 84 -14.74 -17.71 -7.07
N LYS A 85 -15.38 -17.07 -8.05
CA LYS A 85 -15.55 -15.60 -8.10
C LYS A 85 -16.72 -15.13 -7.24
N GLU A 86 -17.74 -15.96 -7.08
CA GLU A 86 -18.87 -15.76 -6.17
C GLU A 86 -18.44 -15.77 -4.70
N GLY A 87 -17.25 -16.29 -4.41
CA GLY A 87 -16.71 -16.42 -3.06
C GLY A 87 -17.31 -17.59 -2.29
N VAL A 88 -16.65 -17.95 -1.19
CA VAL A 88 -17.08 -18.98 -0.24
C VAL A 88 -16.91 -18.46 1.18
N SER A 89 -17.65 -19.04 2.13
CA SER A 89 -17.47 -18.73 3.55
C SER A 89 -16.00 -18.86 3.96
N LYS A 90 -15.43 -17.78 4.52
CA LYS A 90 -14.02 -17.74 4.93
C LYS A 90 -13.73 -18.80 5.98
N ARG A 91 -14.65 -19.00 6.94
CA ARG A 91 -14.54 -20.03 7.97
C ARG A 91 -14.55 -21.43 7.38
N GLU A 92 -15.55 -21.74 6.54
CA GLU A 92 -15.67 -23.08 5.92
C GLU A 92 -14.46 -23.38 5.01
N TYR A 93 -13.96 -22.37 4.29
CA TYR A 93 -12.74 -22.50 3.49
C TYR A 93 -11.54 -22.92 4.35
N TYR A 94 -11.32 -22.26 5.49
CA TYR A 94 -10.24 -22.60 6.39
C TYR A 94 -10.41 -24.00 7.00
N GLU A 95 -11.62 -24.35 7.44
CA GLU A 95 -11.94 -25.68 7.98
C GLU A 95 -11.69 -26.78 6.95
N LYS A 96 -12.14 -26.59 5.71
CA LYS A 96 -11.90 -27.53 4.60
C LYS A 96 -10.41 -27.64 4.26
N LYS A 97 -9.67 -26.54 4.23
CA LYS A 97 -8.27 -26.51 3.81
C LYS A 97 -7.30 -27.02 4.88
N PHE A 98 -7.56 -26.72 6.15
CA PHE A 98 -6.62 -27.00 7.24
C PHE A 98 -7.11 -28.06 8.24
N GLY A 99 -8.40 -28.41 8.23
CA GLY A 99 -8.97 -29.44 9.08
C GLY A 99 -8.77 -29.13 10.57
N SER A 100 -8.28 -30.10 11.33
CA SER A 100 -8.00 -29.97 12.76
C SER A 100 -6.99 -28.86 13.10
N ARG A 101 -6.14 -28.45 12.15
CA ARG A 101 -5.15 -27.37 12.35
C ARG A 101 -5.77 -25.98 12.30
N THR A 102 -7.03 -25.85 11.87
CA THR A 102 -7.70 -24.56 11.68
C THR A 102 -7.64 -23.72 12.96
N GLN A 103 -8.08 -24.24 14.10
CA GLN A 103 -8.12 -23.47 15.35
C GLN A 103 -6.74 -22.93 15.77
N VAL A 104 -5.70 -23.75 15.68
CA VAL A 104 -4.32 -23.34 15.99
C VAL A 104 -3.83 -22.27 15.02
N LEU A 105 -4.14 -22.42 13.73
CA LEU A 105 -3.79 -21.42 12.72
C LEU A 105 -4.52 -20.09 12.97
N LEU A 106 -5.80 -20.12 13.36
CA LEU A 106 -6.59 -18.91 13.62
C LEU A 106 -6.11 -18.19 14.88
N ALA A 107 -5.77 -18.93 15.93
CA ALA A 107 -5.16 -18.37 17.13
C ALA A 107 -3.85 -17.65 16.78
N ARG A 108 -3.00 -18.28 15.96
CA ARG A 108 -1.75 -17.67 15.47
C ARG A 108 -2.00 -16.43 14.62
N ILE A 109 -2.98 -16.46 13.72
CA ILE A 109 -3.35 -15.29 12.89
C ILE A 109 -3.84 -14.14 13.78
N THR A 110 -4.68 -14.43 14.77
CA THR A 110 -5.18 -13.42 15.70
C THR A 110 -4.04 -12.77 16.49
N GLU A 111 -3.09 -13.58 16.97
CA GLU A 111 -1.94 -13.09 17.72
C GLU A 111 -1.06 -12.15 16.88
N ILE A 112 -0.76 -12.49 15.64
CA ILE A 112 0.12 -11.68 14.79
C ILE A 112 -0.53 -10.36 14.38
N PHE A 113 -1.87 -10.33 14.23
CA PHE A 113 -2.62 -9.12 13.96
C PHE A 113 -2.58 -8.19 15.18
N ARG A 114 -2.77 -8.76 16.38
CA ARG A 114 -2.65 -8.01 17.63
C ARG A 114 -1.26 -7.38 17.80
N ASN A 115 -0.19 -8.09 17.41
CA ASN A 115 1.18 -7.57 17.46
C ASN A 115 1.42 -6.35 16.55
N VAL A 116 0.57 -6.14 15.54
CA VAL A 116 0.59 -4.94 14.69
C VAL A 116 -0.54 -3.96 15.00
N GLY A 117 -1.26 -4.16 16.11
CA GLY A 117 -2.32 -3.26 16.58
C GLY A 117 -3.64 -3.42 15.81
N LEU A 118 -3.89 -4.60 15.25
CA LEU A 118 -5.10 -4.92 14.49
C LEU A 118 -5.87 -6.06 15.14
N GLU A 119 -7.19 -6.06 14.96
CA GLU A 119 -8.05 -7.19 15.29
C GLU A 119 -8.40 -7.94 14.00
N TYR A 120 -8.30 -9.27 14.04
CA TYR A 120 -8.60 -10.12 12.89
C TYR A 120 -10.08 -10.49 12.84
N ASP A 121 -10.72 -10.26 11.71
CA ASP A 121 -12.10 -10.61 11.42
C ASP A 121 -12.19 -11.85 10.49
N MET A 122 -12.67 -12.95 11.07
CA MET A 122 -12.88 -14.22 10.37
C MET A 122 -14.25 -14.32 9.66
N SER A 123 -15.07 -13.27 9.72
CA SER A 123 -16.35 -13.22 9.02
C SER A 123 -16.19 -12.99 7.51
N GLY A 124 -17.31 -13.07 6.79
CA GLY A 124 -17.39 -12.78 5.38
C GLY A 124 -16.90 -13.91 4.47
N LEU A 125 -16.60 -13.54 3.23
CA LEU A 125 -16.23 -14.46 2.16
C LEU A 125 -14.73 -14.36 1.83
N THR A 126 -14.18 -15.45 1.31
CA THR A 126 -12.88 -15.52 0.62
C THR A 126 -13.09 -16.08 -0.78
N GLY A 127 -12.17 -15.82 -1.70
CA GLY A 127 -12.35 -16.26 -3.09
C GLY A 127 -11.24 -15.79 -4.01
N ASN A 128 -11.59 -15.66 -5.29
CA ASN A 128 -10.65 -15.27 -6.34
C ASN A 128 -10.06 -13.86 -6.10
N THR A 129 -8.75 -13.71 -6.28
CA THR A 129 -8.05 -12.42 -6.05
C THR A 129 -7.66 -11.68 -7.33
N LEU A 130 -8.04 -12.18 -8.51
CA LEU A 130 -7.62 -11.59 -9.80
C LEU A 130 -8.01 -10.12 -9.92
N ASP A 131 -9.25 -9.75 -9.59
CA ASP A 131 -9.70 -8.37 -9.75
C ASP A 131 -9.01 -7.42 -8.77
N SER A 132 -8.69 -7.89 -7.56
CA SER A 132 -7.87 -7.14 -6.61
C SER A 132 -6.44 -6.91 -7.14
N HIS A 133 -5.82 -7.94 -7.74
CA HIS A 133 -4.48 -7.84 -8.34
C HIS A 133 -4.48 -6.94 -9.59
N ARG A 134 -5.51 -7.03 -10.43
CA ARG A 134 -5.69 -6.13 -11.58
C ARG A 134 -5.83 -4.68 -11.13
N LEU A 135 -6.57 -4.43 -10.06
CA LEU A 135 -6.72 -3.08 -9.50
C LEU A 135 -5.42 -2.56 -8.88
N ILE A 136 -4.67 -3.41 -8.15
CA ILE A 136 -3.34 -3.07 -7.60
C ILE A 136 -2.36 -2.72 -8.72
N TYR A 137 -2.34 -3.49 -9.81
CA TYR A 137 -1.56 -3.18 -11.00
C TYR A 137 -1.95 -1.81 -11.59
N PHE A 138 -3.25 -1.57 -11.74
CA PHE A 138 -3.79 -0.33 -12.29
C PHE A 138 -3.45 0.89 -11.43
N ALA A 139 -3.53 0.77 -10.09
CA ALA A 139 -3.11 1.81 -9.17
C ALA A 139 -1.61 2.14 -9.34
N GLY A 140 -0.77 1.13 -9.55
CA GLY A 140 0.67 1.31 -9.82
C GLY A 140 0.99 2.10 -11.09
N LYS A 141 0.08 2.15 -12.07
CA LYS A 141 0.21 3.03 -13.25
C LYS A 141 0.00 4.51 -12.92
N GLN A 142 -0.69 4.80 -11.82
CA GLN A 142 -1.01 6.17 -11.38
C GLN A 142 -0.09 6.66 -10.25
N GLY A 143 0.68 5.78 -9.63
CA GLY A 143 1.63 6.10 -8.57
C GLY A 143 1.92 4.91 -7.67
N LEU A 144 3.18 4.74 -7.25
CA LEU A 144 3.57 3.67 -6.32
C LEU A 144 3.03 3.91 -4.91
N ASP A 145 2.88 5.17 -4.52
CA ASP A 145 2.20 5.61 -3.31
C ASP A 145 0.73 5.20 -3.31
N LYS A 146 0.00 5.44 -4.42
CA LYS A 146 -1.39 5.00 -4.59
C LYS A 146 -1.51 3.48 -4.58
N GLN A 147 -0.60 2.77 -5.24
CA GLN A 147 -0.55 1.30 -5.20
C GLN A 147 -0.37 0.80 -3.76
N HIS A 148 0.61 1.36 -3.04
CA HIS A 148 0.92 0.95 -1.70
C HIS A 148 -0.21 1.26 -0.70
N ALA A 149 -0.87 2.42 -0.85
CA ALA A 149 -2.06 2.78 -0.10
C ALA A 149 -3.26 1.88 -0.43
N LEU A 150 -3.48 1.54 -1.70
CA LEU A 150 -4.58 0.66 -2.10
C LEU A 150 -4.46 -0.72 -1.43
N VAL A 151 -3.25 -1.28 -1.40
CA VAL A 151 -3.00 -2.58 -0.75
C VAL A 151 -3.38 -2.54 0.74
N GLU A 152 -3.13 -1.41 1.41
CA GLU A 152 -3.56 -1.21 2.80
C GLU A 152 -5.09 -1.23 2.95
N GLU A 153 -5.82 -0.47 2.11
CA GLU A 153 -7.29 -0.42 2.14
C GLU A 153 -7.92 -1.78 1.88
N LEU A 154 -7.40 -2.52 0.90
CA LEU A 154 -7.87 -3.86 0.57
C LEU A 154 -7.66 -4.82 1.75
N TYR A 155 -6.49 -4.74 2.40
CA TYR A 155 -6.21 -5.55 3.57
C TYR A 155 -7.08 -5.21 4.77
N LEU A 156 -7.28 -3.93 5.08
CA LEU A 156 -8.16 -3.50 6.17
C LEU A 156 -9.59 -4.00 5.93
N GLY A 157 -10.16 -3.77 4.75
CA GLY A 157 -11.51 -4.24 4.45
C GLY A 157 -11.65 -5.76 4.57
N TYR A 158 -10.72 -6.51 3.99
CA TYR A 158 -10.81 -7.98 3.98
C TYR A 158 -10.56 -8.62 5.34
N PHE A 159 -9.55 -8.14 6.08
CA PHE A 159 -9.08 -8.77 7.31
C PHE A 159 -9.66 -8.19 8.60
N THR A 160 -10.22 -6.98 8.59
CA THR A 160 -10.72 -6.34 9.82
C THR A 160 -12.17 -5.89 9.72
N GLN A 161 -12.80 -6.01 8.54
CA GLN A 161 -14.17 -5.52 8.30
C GLN A 161 -15.07 -6.54 7.57
N GLY A 162 -14.60 -7.79 7.42
CA GLY A 162 -15.37 -8.87 6.80
C GLY A 162 -15.72 -8.65 5.31
N LYS A 163 -15.10 -7.69 4.62
CA LYS A 163 -15.37 -7.42 3.20
C LYS A 163 -14.87 -8.57 2.32
N TYR A 164 -15.59 -8.84 1.23
CA TYR A 164 -15.16 -9.83 0.25
C TYR A 164 -14.19 -9.22 -0.76
N ILE A 165 -13.03 -9.84 -0.98
CA ILE A 165 -11.99 -9.29 -1.85
C ILE A 165 -12.36 -9.27 -3.35
N GLY A 166 -13.34 -10.07 -3.75
CA GLY A 166 -13.90 -10.08 -5.11
C GLY A 166 -15.11 -9.17 -5.29
N ASP A 167 -15.56 -8.46 -4.26
CA ASP A 167 -16.68 -7.53 -4.35
C ASP A 167 -16.26 -6.25 -5.10
N ARG A 168 -16.89 -6.02 -6.25
CA ARG A 168 -16.64 -4.86 -7.10
C ARG A 168 -16.84 -3.54 -6.37
N GLU A 169 -17.90 -3.40 -5.58
CA GLU A 169 -18.21 -2.13 -4.91
C GLU A 169 -17.14 -1.81 -3.86
N PHE A 170 -16.70 -2.81 -3.10
CA PHE A 170 -15.59 -2.68 -2.16
C PHE A 170 -14.26 -2.30 -2.86
N LEU A 171 -13.96 -2.92 -4.01
CA LEU A 171 -12.77 -2.60 -4.79
C LEU A 171 -12.80 -1.13 -5.28
N LEU A 172 -13.93 -0.66 -5.77
CA LEU A 172 -14.11 0.73 -6.23
C LEU A 172 -14.06 1.74 -5.09
N GLU A 173 -14.67 1.42 -3.94
CA GLU A 173 -14.58 2.24 -2.73
C GLU A 173 -13.12 2.41 -2.28
N SER A 174 -12.37 1.31 -2.25
CA SER A 174 -10.96 1.29 -1.86
C SER A 174 -10.09 2.10 -2.83
N ALA A 175 -10.31 1.96 -4.14
CA ALA A 175 -9.64 2.76 -5.16
C ALA A 175 -9.87 4.27 -4.97
N ARG A 176 -11.13 4.66 -4.72
CA ARG A 176 -11.50 6.06 -4.52
C ARG A 176 -10.83 6.66 -3.28
N LYS A 177 -10.75 5.92 -2.16
CA LYS A 177 -10.11 6.39 -0.92
C LYS A 177 -8.65 6.80 -1.12
N VAL A 178 -7.95 6.13 -2.02
CA VAL A 178 -6.52 6.36 -2.30
C VAL A 178 -6.28 7.14 -3.59
N GLY A 179 -7.34 7.74 -4.16
CA GLY A 179 -7.25 8.61 -5.33
C GLY A 179 -6.90 7.89 -6.63
N VAL A 180 -7.26 6.61 -6.78
CA VAL A 180 -7.15 5.87 -8.06
C VAL A 180 -8.37 6.20 -8.91
N GLU A 181 -8.14 6.86 -10.04
CA GLU A 181 -9.18 7.30 -10.96
C GLU A 181 -9.41 6.26 -12.07
N GLY A 182 -10.62 6.20 -12.64
CA GLY A 182 -10.90 5.29 -13.77
C GLY A 182 -11.01 3.80 -13.39
N ALA A 183 -11.13 3.47 -12.10
CA ALA A 183 -11.18 2.09 -11.61
C ALA A 183 -12.44 1.34 -12.08
N ALA A 184 -13.58 2.04 -12.20
CA ALA A 184 -14.84 1.47 -12.64
C ALA A 184 -14.75 0.99 -14.09
N GLU A 185 -14.30 1.88 -14.98
CA GLU A 185 -14.08 1.63 -16.40
C GLU A 185 -13.00 0.57 -16.61
N PHE A 186 -11.97 0.56 -15.75
CA PHE A 186 -10.92 -0.44 -15.82
C PHE A 186 -11.43 -1.85 -15.49
N LEU A 187 -12.20 -1.99 -14.40
CA LEU A 187 -12.71 -3.28 -13.95
C LEU A 187 -13.96 -3.73 -14.72
N GLU A 188 -14.62 -2.87 -15.50
CA GLU A 188 -15.79 -3.24 -16.31
C GLU A 188 -15.45 -4.33 -17.34
N ASN A 189 -14.30 -4.21 -18.02
CA ASN A 189 -13.82 -5.25 -18.92
C ASN A 189 -13.03 -6.30 -18.11
N PRO A 190 -13.49 -7.56 -17.99
CA PRO A 190 -12.81 -8.59 -17.19
C PRO A 190 -11.43 -9.00 -17.72
N ASN A 191 -11.10 -8.68 -18.97
CA ASN A 191 -9.82 -9.04 -19.58
C ASN A 191 -8.74 -7.95 -19.43
N LYS A 192 -9.12 -6.72 -19.09
CA LYS A 192 -8.20 -5.58 -19.03
C LYS A 192 -7.21 -5.76 -17.87
N GLY A 193 -5.90 -5.68 -18.12
CA GLY A 193 -4.87 -5.89 -17.10
C GLY A 193 -4.53 -7.35 -16.79
N VAL A 194 -5.27 -8.33 -17.32
CA VAL A 194 -5.03 -9.77 -17.04
C VAL A 194 -3.68 -10.21 -17.61
N LYS A 195 -3.34 -9.77 -18.83
CA LYS A 195 -2.07 -10.09 -19.46
C LYS A 195 -0.91 -9.60 -18.59
N GLU A 196 -0.98 -8.36 -18.14
CA GLU A 196 0.10 -7.72 -17.40
C GLU A 196 0.25 -8.30 -15.98
N VAL A 197 -0.86 -8.66 -15.32
CA VAL A 197 -0.83 -9.41 -14.06
C VAL A 197 -0.17 -10.77 -14.24
N ASN A 198 -0.44 -11.48 -15.34
CA ASN A 198 0.18 -12.78 -15.62
C ASN A 198 1.67 -12.66 -15.98
N GLU A 199 2.06 -11.63 -16.73
CA GLU A 199 3.47 -11.34 -17.03
C GLU A 199 4.25 -11.01 -15.75
N ASP A 200 3.70 -10.19 -14.87
CA ASP A 200 4.30 -9.89 -13.56
C ASP A 200 4.36 -11.16 -12.68
N LEU A 201 3.30 -11.97 -12.65
CA LEU A 201 3.28 -13.25 -11.92
C LEU A 201 4.44 -14.16 -12.38
N GLN A 202 4.59 -14.36 -13.68
CA GLN A 202 5.64 -15.21 -14.26
C GLN A 202 7.04 -14.68 -13.92
N LYS A 203 7.24 -13.36 -14.06
CA LYS A 203 8.54 -12.72 -13.82
C LYS A 203 8.96 -12.76 -12.35
N TYR A 204 8.02 -12.53 -11.43
CA TYR A 204 8.34 -12.32 -10.02
C TYR A 204 8.09 -13.54 -9.13
N SER A 205 7.42 -14.61 -9.61
CA SER A 205 7.02 -15.74 -8.75
C SER A 205 7.81 -17.03 -8.98
N ALA A 206 8.64 -17.12 -10.03
CA ALA A 206 9.31 -18.36 -10.42
C ALA A 206 10.15 -19.04 -9.30
N ASN A 207 10.71 -18.24 -8.37
CA ASN A 207 11.55 -18.73 -7.28
C ASN A 207 10.95 -18.46 -5.89
N ILE A 208 9.64 -18.26 -5.81
CA ILE A 208 8.96 -17.93 -4.55
C ILE A 208 8.15 -19.15 -4.08
N SER A 209 8.50 -19.68 -2.91
CA SER A 209 7.80 -20.80 -2.27
C SER A 209 6.64 -20.37 -1.36
N GLY A 210 6.50 -19.06 -1.11
CA GLY A 210 5.42 -18.51 -0.28
C GLY A 210 5.49 -16.99 -0.17
N VAL A 211 4.39 -16.40 0.31
CA VAL A 211 4.22 -14.95 0.45
C VAL A 211 3.99 -14.51 1.91
N PRO A 212 4.35 -13.27 2.28
CA PRO A 212 4.97 -12.25 1.42
C PRO A 212 6.43 -12.57 1.12
N ASN A 213 6.90 -12.14 -0.04
CA ASN A 213 8.31 -12.22 -0.42
C ASN A 213 8.77 -10.84 -0.88
N TYR A 214 10.01 -10.49 -0.52
CA TYR A 214 10.57 -9.18 -0.80
C TYR A 214 11.87 -9.35 -1.57
N VAL A 215 12.00 -8.63 -2.68
CA VAL A 215 13.25 -8.50 -3.41
C VAL A 215 13.73 -7.05 -3.30
N ILE A 216 14.81 -6.84 -2.56
CA ILE A 216 15.38 -5.53 -2.26
C ILE A 216 16.55 -5.26 -3.22
N ASN A 217 16.47 -4.14 -3.94
CA ASN A 217 17.42 -3.70 -4.97
C ASN A 217 17.74 -4.79 -6.02
N GLY A 218 16.78 -5.69 -6.29
CA GLY A 218 16.94 -6.81 -7.24
C GLY A 218 17.94 -7.89 -6.79
N LYS A 219 18.41 -7.87 -5.54
CA LYS A 219 19.52 -8.73 -5.07
C LYS A 219 19.17 -9.53 -3.83
N GLN A 220 18.67 -8.87 -2.79
CA GLN A 220 18.42 -9.52 -1.49
C GLN A 220 16.98 -10.00 -1.43
N GLN A 221 16.80 -11.25 -1.02
CA GLN A 221 15.48 -11.84 -0.86
C GLN A 221 15.14 -12.06 0.61
N LEU A 222 13.95 -11.62 1.02
CA LEU A 222 13.37 -11.92 2.33
C LEU A 222 12.04 -12.64 2.13
N SER A 223 11.71 -13.57 3.02
CA SER A 223 10.46 -14.35 2.95
C SER A 223 9.71 -14.28 4.28
N GLY A 224 8.38 -14.21 4.21
CA GLY A 224 7.47 -14.16 5.36
C GLY A 224 7.26 -12.76 5.93
N GLY A 225 6.27 -12.61 6.82
CA GLY A 225 5.97 -11.36 7.54
C GLY A 225 7.02 -11.01 8.59
N GLN A 226 8.27 -10.77 8.15
CA GLN A 226 9.43 -10.49 8.98
C GLN A 226 9.18 -9.30 9.92
N PRO A 227 9.83 -9.27 11.10
CA PRO A 227 9.72 -8.13 12.01
C PRO A 227 10.50 -6.91 11.48
N PRO A 228 10.17 -5.67 11.91
CA PRO A 228 10.75 -4.44 11.37
C PRO A 228 12.28 -4.40 11.39
N GLU A 229 12.92 -5.00 12.39
CA GLU A 229 14.38 -4.99 12.57
C GLU A 229 15.10 -5.77 11.46
N VAL A 230 14.45 -6.78 10.87
CA VAL A 230 15.00 -7.52 9.72
C VAL A 230 15.01 -6.62 8.49
N PHE A 231 13.94 -5.85 8.25
CA PHE A 231 13.88 -4.89 7.14
C PHE A 231 14.92 -3.78 7.31
N LEU A 232 15.05 -3.20 8.50
CA LEU A 232 16.06 -2.18 8.79
C LEU A 232 17.47 -2.68 8.47
N ARG A 233 17.83 -3.88 8.92
CA ARG A 233 19.12 -4.49 8.58
C ARG A 233 19.28 -4.64 7.07
N ALA A 234 18.25 -5.13 6.38
CA ALA A 234 18.30 -5.30 4.93
C ALA A 234 18.48 -3.96 4.19
N PHE A 235 17.83 -2.88 4.63
CA PHE A 235 18.01 -1.55 4.05
C PHE A 235 19.46 -1.07 4.20
N HIS A 236 20.05 -1.22 5.39
CA HIS A 236 21.45 -0.87 5.61
C HIS A 236 22.42 -1.69 4.76
N VAL A 237 22.16 -2.98 4.56
CA VAL A 237 23.01 -3.81 3.68
C VAL A 237 22.81 -3.41 2.21
N ALA A 238 21.56 -3.17 1.78
CA ALA A 238 21.24 -2.80 0.40
C ALA A 238 21.73 -1.40 0.01
N ALA A 239 21.98 -0.55 1.00
CA ALA A 239 22.51 0.79 0.83
C ALA A 239 24.04 0.83 0.76
N LYS A 240 24.77 -0.25 1.05
CA LYS A 240 26.23 -0.31 0.88
C LYS A 240 26.59 -0.46 -0.59
#